data_AF-A0A2D6JQ72-F1
#
_entry.id   AF-A0A2D6JQ72-F1
#
_cell.length_a   1.000
_cell.length_b   1.000
_cell.length_c   1.000
_cell.angle_alpha   90.00
_cell.angle_beta   90.00
_cell.angle_gamma   90.00
#
_symmetry.space_group_name_H-M   'P 1'
#
loop_
_entity.id
_entity.type
_entity.pdbx_description
1 polymer ?
#
loop_
_entity_poly.entity_id
_entity_poly.type
_entity_poly.pdbx_seq_one_letter_code
_entity_poly.pdbx_strand_id
1 'polypeptide(L)'
;MNQKIKSVSLASLMVLSVMSSLLIASVSVSASTVVITEAIQIVDGGTSSDSQTAVGSDSSGNVHVVWTRNNLHLYYSMISPRGETLIDATQITNSGLHKIWHPDLAVDEYDRIHVVWADKAGQHAIMYTALSPWAAPLDGMASDDGTITAIDDTIISRRSQNRDWPALDIDSQNNVHIVWQDNYDELGRFFNQPQIYYSMIQPDIGSGAIVTLFDDTLITPIIGHKGHPDVVVDANDYVQIAWDDTRGGKVELAFIVDTSGYMYTEWADICTVIYGGNFA
;
A
#
# COMPACT_ATOMS: atom_id res chain seq x y z
N MET A 1 6.88 -61.59 24.96
CA MET A 1 5.68 -61.16 24.21
C MET A 1 5.62 -61.90 22.89
N ASN A 2 4.62 -62.78 22.72
CA ASN A 2 4.58 -63.86 21.74
C ASN A 2 4.57 -63.35 20.27
N GLN A 3 5.28 -63.99 19.33
CA GLN A 3 5.34 -63.57 17.91
C GLN A 3 3.95 -63.38 17.28
N LYS A 4 2.96 -64.19 17.70
CA LYS A 4 1.55 -64.04 17.28
C LYS A 4 0.94 -62.68 17.64
N ILE A 5 1.33 -62.08 18.77
CA ILE A 5 0.81 -60.77 19.22
C ILE A 5 1.39 -59.64 18.34
N LYS A 6 2.64 -59.77 17.89
CA LYS A 6 3.28 -58.80 16.98
C LYS A 6 2.63 -58.80 15.60
N SER A 7 2.30 -59.98 15.06
CA SER A 7 1.62 -60.11 13.76
C SER A 7 0.19 -59.58 13.78
N VAL A 8 -0.56 -59.83 14.86
CA VAL A 8 -1.93 -59.30 15.02
C VAL A 8 -1.92 -57.79 15.20
N SER A 9 -0.95 -57.23 15.95
CA SER A 9 -0.80 -55.78 16.10
C SER A 9 -0.46 -55.08 14.79
N LEU A 10 0.40 -55.68 13.96
CA LEU A 10 0.78 -55.12 12.66
C LEU A 10 -0.37 -55.17 11.66
N ALA A 11 -1.10 -56.29 11.63
CA ALA A 11 -2.31 -56.42 10.82
C ALA A 11 -3.38 -55.42 11.24
N SER A 12 -3.58 -55.22 12.55
CA SER A 12 -4.52 -54.22 13.06
C SER A 12 -4.11 -52.79 12.67
N LEU A 13 -2.82 -52.45 12.71
CA LEU A 13 -2.32 -51.14 12.27
C LEU A 13 -2.57 -50.90 10.78
N MET A 14 -2.35 -51.92 9.94
CA MET A 14 -2.59 -51.81 8.49
C MET A 14 -4.08 -51.67 8.15
N VAL A 15 -4.97 -52.34 8.89
CA VAL A 15 -6.43 -52.18 8.72
C VAL A 15 -6.86 -50.78 9.18
N LEU A 16 -6.33 -50.29 10.31
CA LEU A 16 -6.59 -48.93 10.81
C LEU A 16 -6.09 -47.83 9.85
N SER A 17 -4.93 -48.02 9.20
CA SER A 17 -4.43 -47.05 8.22
C SER A 17 -5.29 -46.98 6.96
N VAL A 18 -5.85 -48.12 6.50
CA VAL A 18 -6.77 -48.15 5.35
C VAL A 18 -8.14 -47.53 5.72
N MET A 19 -8.61 -47.70 6.96
CA MET A 19 -9.82 -47.01 7.42
C MET A 19 -9.62 -45.49 7.59
N SER A 20 -8.41 -45.02 7.89
CA SER A 20 -8.11 -43.59 7.95
C SER A 20 -8.21 -42.91 6.58
N SER A 21 -7.92 -43.62 5.48
CA SER A 21 -8.14 -43.11 4.12
C SER A 21 -9.60 -43.14 3.66
N LEU A 22 -10.44 -43.98 4.28
CA LEU A 22 -11.89 -44.04 4.02
C LEU A 22 -12.67 -42.94 4.76
N LEU A 23 -12.05 -42.29 5.76
CA LEU A 23 -12.62 -41.19 6.54
C LEU A 23 -12.14 -39.81 6.08
N ILE A 24 -11.59 -39.69 4.86
CA ILE A 24 -11.63 -38.40 4.16
C ILE A 24 -13.10 -38.23 3.74
N ALA A 25 -13.94 -37.83 4.69
CA ALA A 25 -15.11 -37.05 4.35
C ALA A 25 -14.53 -35.88 3.56
N SER A 26 -14.72 -35.91 2.24
CA SER A 26 -14.53 -34.73 1.42
C SER A 26 -15.42 -33.68 2.06
N VAL A 27 -14.81 -32.78 2.85
CA VAL A 27 -15.47 -31.53 3.19
C VAL A 27 -15.62 -30.89 1.83
N SER A 28 -16.82 -31.03 1.26
CA SER A 28 -17.22 -30.23 0.13
C SER A 28 -17.25 -28.81 0.67
N VAL A 29 -16.11 -28.12 0.56
CA VAL A 29 -16.11 -26.67 0.58
C VAL A 29 -16.93 -26.33 -0.65
N SER A 30 -18.21 -26.02 -0.43
CA SER A 30 -18.98 -25.34 -1.45
C SER A 30 -18.18 -24.09 -1.73
N ALA A 31 -17.67 -23.93 -2.95
CA ALA A 31 -17.24 -22.62 -3.38
C ALA A 31 -18.40 -21.69 -3.04
N SER A 32 -18.17 -20.68 -2.20
CA SER A 32 -19.11 -19.58 -2.08
C SER A 32 -19.31 -19.12 -3.51
N THR A 33 -20.53 -19.30 -4.04
CA THR A 33 -20.87 -18.79 -5.36
C THR A 33 -20.50 -17.33 -5.32
N VAL A 34 -19.54 -16.90 -6.14
CA VAL A 34 -19.24 -15.49 -6.33
C VAL A 34 -20.50 -14.93 -6.96
N VAL A 35 -21.39 -14.41 -6.12
CA VAL A 35 -22.56 -13.68 -6.57
C VAL A 35 -21.99 -12.37 -7.07
N ILE A 36 -21.81 -12.26 -8.37
CA ILE A 36 -21.56 -10.98 -9.02
C ILE A 36 -22.88 -10.23 -8.90
N THR A 37 -23.04 -9.48 -7.81
CA THR A 37 -24.12 -8.52 -7.64
C THR A 37 -23.90 -7.38 -8.62
N GLU A 38 -24.95 -6.58 -8.85
CA GLU A 38 -24.78 -5.32 -9.56
C GLU A 38 -23.75 -4.43 -8.84
N ALA A 39 -23.13 -3.52 -9.59
CA ALA A 39 -22.18 -2.58 -9.01
C ALA A 39 -22.84 -1.80 -7.87
N ILE A 40 -22.25 -1.85 -6.68
CA ILE A 40 -22.72 -1.11 -5.52
C ILE A 40 -22.09 0.27 -5.58
N GLN A 41 -22.93 1.30 -5.58
CA GLN A 41 -22.47 2.67 -5.45
C GLN A 41 -22.12 2.95 -3.99
N ILE A 42 -20.87 3.33 -3.73
CA ILE A 42 -20.39 3.66 -2.37
C ILE A 42 -20.86 5.05 -1.95
N VAL A 43 -20.70 6.03 -2.84
CA VAL A 43 -21.09 7.42 -2.58
C VAL A 43 -21.61 8.08 -3.86
N ASP A 44 -22.55 9.01 -3.72
CA ASP A 44 -22.89 9.98 -4.78
C ASP A 44 -22.22 11.32 -4.46
N GLY A 45 -21.01 11.52 -5.00
CA GLY A 45 -20.24 12.75 -4.83
C GLY A 45 -20.88 13.97 -5.50
N GLY A 46 -21.95 13.80 -6.28
CA GLY A 46 -22.63 14.86 -7.02
C GLY A 46 -21.68 15.55 -8.00
N THR A 47 -21.36 16.83 -7.74
CA THR A 47 -20.39 17.60 -8.54
C THR A 47 -18.94 17.44 -8.08
N SER A 48 -18.70 16.71 -7.00
CA SER A 48 -17.35 16.47 -6.46
C SER A 48 -16.61 15.45 -7.31
N SER A 49 -15.30 15.63 -7.43
CA SER A 49 -14.41 14.67 -8.06
C SER A 49 -13.83 13.73 -7.01
N ASP A 50 -14.44 12.56 -6.85
CA ASP A 50 -13.91 11.50 -5.99
C ASP A 50 -12.90 10.63 -6.78
N SER A 51 -11.68 10.47 -6.27
CA SER A 51 -10.59 9.77 -6.98
C SER A 51 -9.57 9.15 -6.03
N GLN A 52 -8.60 8.41 -6.57
CA GLN A 52 -7.45 7.85 -5.82
C GLN A 52 -7.89 7.06 -4.59
N THR A 53 -8.58 5.95 -4.85
CA THR A 53 -9.17 5.11 -3.82
C THR A 53 -8.20 4.04 -3.37
N ALA A 54 -8.13 3.81 -2.05
CA ALA A 54 -7.57 2.61 -1.46
C ALA A 54 -8.68 1.84 -0.75
N VAL A 55 -8.55 0.51 -0.71
CA VAL A 55 -9.55 -0.39 -0.15
C VAL A 55 -8.88 -1.47 0.70
N GLY A 56 -9.52 -1.86 1.79
CA GLY A 56 -9.13 -3.01 2.60
C GLY A 56 -10.35 -3.62 3.28
N SER A 57 -10.13 -4.73 3.99
CA SER A 57 -11.20 -5.44 4.68
C SER A 57 -10.80 -5.84 6.08
N ASP A 58 -11.72 -5.74 7.02
CA ASP A 58 -11.53 -6.22 8.40
C ASP A 58 -11.76 -7.73 8.54
N SER A 59 -11.52 -8.25 9.75
CA SER A 59 -11.70 -9.65 10.12
C SER A 59 -13.15 -10.16 9.96
N SER A 60 -14.12 -9.25 9.97
CA SER A 60 -15.55 -9.54 9.76
C SER A 60 -15.97 -9.46 8.29
N GLY A 61 -15.06 -9.08 7.40
CA GLY A 61 -15.29 -8.90 5.97
C GLY A 61 -16.00 -7.59 5.61
N ASN A 62 -16.08 -6.63 6.53
CA ASN A 62 -16.52 -5.28 6.16
C ASN A 62 -15.43 -4.64 5.29
N VAL A 63 -15.85 -3.88 4.30
CA VAL A 63 -14.97 -3.19 3.36
C VAL A 63 -14.77 -1.76 3.84
N HIS A 64 -13.50 -1.38 3.95
CA HIS A 64 -13.03 -0.05 4.33
C HIS A 64 -12.53 0.63 3.07
N VAL A 65 -13.02 1.83 2.81
CA VAL A 65 -12.70 2.57 1.58
C VAL A 65 -12.26 3.96 1.96
N VAL A 66 -11.09 4.36 1.49
CA VAL A 66 -10.60 5.75 1.59
C VAL A 66 -10.37 6.31 0.21
N TRP A 67 -10.70 7.58 0.00
CA TRP A 67 -10.49 8.24 -1.28
C TRP A 67 -10.26 9.73 -1.10
N THR A 68 -9.76 10.38 -2.14
CA THR A 68 -9.60 11.83 -2.18
C THR A 68 -10.83 12.47 -2.83
N ARG A 69 -11.29 13.58 -2.25
CA ARG A 69 -12.34 14.42 -2.84
C ARG A 69 -11.75 15.75 -3.31
N ASN A 70 -11.86 16.02 -4.61
CA ASN A 70 -11.27 17.18 -5.30
C ASN A 70 -9.75 17.33 -5.09
N ASN A 71 -9.06 16.24 -4.72
CA ASN A 71 -7.67 16.22 -4.25
C ASN A 71 -7.40 17.16 -3.07
N LEU A 72 -8.42 17.46 -2.26
CA LEU A 72 -8.30 18.34 -1.09
C LEU A 72 -8.28 17.53 0.19
N HIS A 73 -9.30 16.72 0.45
CA HIS A 73 -9.45 16.00 1.72
C HIS A 73 -9.63 14.50 1.49
N LEU A 74 -9.28 13.70 2.51
CA LEU A 74 -9.60 12.28 2.54
C LEU A 74 -10.99 12.07 3.11
N TYR A 75 -11.67 11.12 2.50
CA TYR A 75 -12.96 10.62 2.93
C TYR A 75 -12.86 9.13 3.18
N TYR A 76 -13.64 8.66 4.13
CA TYR A 76 -13.75 7.27 4.55
C TYR A 76 -15.20 6.79 4.50
N SER A 77 -15.39 5.53 4.17
CA SER A 77 -16.67 4.82 4.30
C SER A 77 -16.44 3.36 4.70
N MET A 78 -17.41 2.81 5.42
CA MET A 78 -17.44 1.41 5.84
C MET A 78 -18.68 0.73 5.26
N ILE A 79 -18.49 -0.43 4.65
CA ILE A 79 -19.56 -1.18 3.98
C ILE A 79 -19.56 -2.61 4.53
N SER A 80 -20.72 -3.15 4.85
CA SER A 80 -20.85 -4.53 5.32
C SER A 80 -20.50 -5.55 4.21
N PRO A 81 -20.18 -6.81 4.55
CA PRO A 81 -19.98 -7.88 3.56
C PRO A 81 -21.17 -8.09 2.61
N ARG A 82 -22.34 -7.55 2.96
CA ARG A 82 -23.58 -7.64 2.17
C ARG A 82 -23.82 -6.42 1.28
N GLY A 83 -22.93 -5.43 1.31
CA GLY A 83 -23.04 -4.20 0.54
C GLY A 83 -23.86 -3.10 1.20
N GLU A 84 -24.18 -3.22 2.49
CA GLU A 84 -24.91 -2.17 3.23
C GLU A 84 -23.91 -1.15 3.77
N THR A 85 -24.16 0.14 3.54
CA THR A 85 -23.35 1.21 4.15
C THR A 85 -23.51 1.18 5.67
N LEU A 86 -22.40 1.05 6.40
CA LEU A 86 -22.33 1.11 7.86
C LEU A 86 -21.91 2.51 8.32
N ILE A 87 -20.99 3.14 7.59
CA ILE A 87 -20.57 4.53 7.78
C ILE A 87 -20.55 5.18 6.40
N ASP A 88 -21.38 6.18 6.21
CA ASP A 88 -21.39 6.97 4.96
C ASP A 88 -20.18 7.91 4.89
N ALA A 89 -19.94 8.49 3.72
CA ALA A 89 -18.78 9.32 3.41
C ALA A 89 -18.47 10.36 4.51
N THR A 90 -17.43 10.06 5.29
CA THR A 90 -16.96 10.85 6.42
C THR A 90 -15.61 11.45 6.09
N GLN A 91 -15.46 12.77 6.20
CA GLN A 91 -14.13 13.39 6.06
C GLN A 91 -13.27 13.01 7.26
N ILE A 92 -12.03 12.56 7.01
CA ILE A 92 -11.10 12.06 8.05
C ILE A 92 -9.79 12.87 8.15
N THR A 93 -9.60 13.83 7.25
CA THR A 93 -8.47 14.76 7.37
C THR A 93 -8.91 16.02 8.09
N ASN A 94 -7.98 16.56 8.87
CA ASN A 94 -8.15 17.78 9.62
C ASN A 94 -8.56 18.99 8.75
N SER A 95 -9.11 20.00 9.42
CA SER A 95 -9.41 21.28 8.78
C SER A 95 -8.13 21.97 8.31
N GLY A 96 -8.09 22.40 7.06
CA GLY A 96 -6.91 23.05 6.52
C GLY A 96 -6.87 23.14 5.00
N LEU A 97 -5.79 23.70 4.49
CA LEU A 97 -5.47 23.66 3.07
C LEU A 97 -4.61 22.42 2.82
N HIS A 98 -5.16 21.47 2.07
CA HIS A 98 -4.52 20.21 1.77
C HIS A 98 -4.49 19.98 0.25
N LYS A 99 -3.50 19.22 -0.20
CA LYS A 99 -3.44 18.69 -1.56
C LYS A 99 -3.06 17.23 -1.49
N ILE A 100 -4.06 16.37 -1.38
CA ILE A 100 -3.86 14.96 -1.05
C ILE A 100 -3.69 14.12 -2.30
N TRP A 101 -2.70 13.24 -2.26
CA TRP A 101 -2.35 12.31 -3.33
C TRP A 101 -2.03 10.93 -2.78
N HIS A 102 -2.46 9.92 -3.54
CA HIS A 102 -2.06 8.51 -3.37
C HIS A 102 -2.24 8.02 -1.92
N PRO A 103 -3.47 8.01 -1.40
CA PRO A 103 -3.71 7.34 -0.14
C PRO A 103 -3.51 5.84 -0.29
N ASP A 104 -3.04 5.22 0.77
CA ASP A 104 -2.97 3.77 0.93
C ASP A 104 -3.48 3.38 2.31
N LEU A 105 -4.00 2.15 2.46
CA LEU A 105 -4.58 1.68 3.71
C LEU A 105 -4.25 0.22 4.00
N ALA A 106 -4.04 -0.08 5.28
CA ALA A 106 -4.06 -1.46 5.78
C ALA A 106 -4.90 -1.54 7.05
N VAL A 107 -5.36 -2.76 7.34
CA VAL A 107 -6.19 -3.06 8.50
C VAL A 107 -5.40 -3.98 9.42
N ASP A 108 -5.31 -3.64 10.70
CA ASP A 108 -4.54 -4.41 11.67
C ASP A 108 -5.34 -5.57 12.30
N GLU A 109 -4.71 -6.34 13.18
CA GLU A 109 -5.33 -7.51 13.82
C GLU A 109 -6.49 -7.15 14.79
N TYR A 110 -6.58 -5.89 15.19
CA TYR A 110 -7.68 -5.35 16.02
C TYR A 110 -8.72 -4.62 15.17
N ASP A 111 -8.68 -4.85 13.86
CA ASP A 111 -9.48 -4.22 12.83
C ASP A 111 -9.26 -2.69 12.69
N ARG A 112 -8.29 -2.08 13.35
CA ARG A 112 -8.03 -0.63 13.19
C ARG A 112 -7.46 -0.35 11.80
N ILE A 113 -7.80 0.82 11.26
CA ILE A 113 -7.47 1.17 9.87
C ILE A 113 -6.37 2.19 9.90
N HIS A 114 -5.26 1.82 9.30
CA HIS A 114 -4.11 2.68 9.15
C HIS A 114 -4.13 3.25 7.75
N VAL A 115 -3.96 4.56 7.64
CA VAL A 115 -4.00 5.26 6.35
C VAL A 115 -2.78 6.15 6.23
N VAL A 116 -2.10 6.08 5.09
CA VAL A 116 -1.02 7.02 4.72
C VAL A 116 -1.38 7.75 3.45
N TRP A 117 -0.86 8.96 3.28
CA TRP A 117 -1.03 9.74 2.05
C TRP A 117 0.08 10.78 1.89
N ALA A 118 0.22 11.32 0.68
CA ALA A 118 1.06 12.47 0.43
C ALA A 118 0.22 13.75 0.48
N ASP A 119 0.58 14.68 1.37
CA ASP A 119 0.04 16.04 1.35
C ASP A 119 1.05 16.99 0.68
N LYS A 120 0.66 17.54 -0.47
CA LYS A 120 1.45 18.44 -1.30
C LYS A 120 1.07 19.91 -1.08
N ALA A 121 0.38 20.23 0.01
CA ALA A 121 0.13 21.61 0.41
C ALA A 121 1.39 22.23 1.04
N GLY A 122 2.00 23.20 0.33
CA GLY A 122 3.21 23.86 0.79
C GLY A 122 4.44 22.96 0.68
N GLN A 123 5.13 22.70 1.78
CA GLN A 123 6.15 21.64 1.84
C GLN A 123 5.48 20.28 1.84
N HIS A 124 5.95 19.38 0.98
CA HIS A 124 5.35 18.07 0.79
C HIS A 124 5.60 17.21 2.03
N ALA A 125 4.57 16.52 2.49
CA ALA A 125 4.60 15.66 3.65
C ALA A 125 4.06 14.27 3.35
N ILE A 126 4.66 13.25 3.96
CA ILE A 126 4.02 11.95 4.14
C ILE A 126 3.29 12.00 5.47
N MET A 127 2.00 11.69 5.42
CA MET A 127 1.08 11.78 6.53
C MET A 127 0.59 10.38 6.90
N TYR A 128 0.13 10.25 8.14
CA TYR A 128 -0.41 9.02 8.71
C TYR A 128 -1.58 9.34 9.63
N THR A 129 -2.62 8.52 9.61
CA THR A 129 -3.72 8.52 10.59
C THR A 129 -4.10 7.07 10.92
N ALA A 130 -4.72 6.87 12.08
CA ALA A 130 -5.31 5.59 12.43
C ALA A 130 -6.77 5.80 12.84
N LEU A 131 -7.66 4.96 12.31
CA LEU A 131 -9.10 4.99 12.57
C LEU A 131 -9.53 3.76 13.38
N SER A 132 -10.50 3.98 14.26
CA SER A 132 -11.29 2.98 14.97
C SER A 132 -12.79 3.19 14.69
N PRO A 133 -13.29 2.76 13.51
CA PRO A 133 -14.67 2.98 13.07
C PRO A 133 -15.76 2.50 14.03
N TRP A 134 -15.49 1.47 14.84
CA TRP A 134 -16.44 0.93 15.82
C TRP A 134 -16.83 1.88 16.94
N ALA A 135 -16.16 3.02 17.06
CA ALA A 135 -16.60 4.11 17.92
C ALA A 135 -17.85 4.81 17.38
N ALA A 136 -18.14 4.72 16.07
CA ALA A 136 -19.33 5.26 15.45
C ALA A 136 -20.58 4.39 15.70
N PRO A 137 -21.80 4.94 15.55
CA PRO A 137 -23.05 4.19 15.73
C PRO A 137 -23.31 3.06 14.72
N LEU A 138 -22.58 3.05 13.58
CA LEU A 138 -22.75 2.10 12.47
C LEU A 138 -24.19 2.05 11.92
N ASP A 139 -24.88 3.20 11.89
CA ASP A 139 -26.27 3.34 11.46
C ASP A 139 -26.43 3.66 9.97
N GLY A 140 -25.33 3.60 9.21
CA GLY A 140 -25.28 3.93 7.78
C GLY A 140 -25.26 5.41 7.47
N MET A 141 -25.17 6.28 8.48
CA MET A 141 -25.00 7.72 8.31
C MET A 141 -23.51 8.11 8.32
N ALA A 142 -23.21 9.33 7.89
CA ALA A 142 -21.87 9.89 8.03
C ALA A 142 -21.55 10.12 9.51
N SER A 143 -20.32 9.83 9.90
CA SER A 143 -19.79 10.12 11.23
C SER A 143 -19.04 11.47 11.21
N ASP A 144 -18.45 11.82 12.36
CA ASP A 144 -17.45 12.88 12.47
C ASP A 144 -16.04 12.27 12.64
N ASP A 145 -15.03 12.95 12.10
CA ASP A 145 -13.60 12.59 12.16
C ASP A 145 -13.16 12.20 13.60
N GLY A 146 -13.32 13.13 14.55
CA GLY A 146 -12.92 12.91 15.94
C GLY A 146 -13.66 11.77 16.67
N THR A 147 -14.74 11.23 16.12
CA THR A 147 -15.41 10.04 16.68
C THR A 147 -14.70 8.76 16.25
N ILE A 148 -14.26 8.69 14.99
CA ILE A 148 -13.68 7.48 14.41
C ILE A 148 -12.15 7.51 14.40
N THR A 149 -11.52 8.63 14.71
CA THR A 149 -10.06 8.77 14.71
C THR A 149 -9.46 8.28 16.03
N ALA A 150 -8.51 7.35 15.91
CA ALA A 150 -7.75 6.78 17.02
C ALA A 150 -6.39 7.48 17.20
N ILE A 151 -5.74 7.85 16.09
CA ILE A 151 -4.56 8.72 16.07
C ILE A 151 -4.81 9.78 15.01
N ASP A 152 -4.70 11.04 15.40
CA ASP A 152 -4.92 12.20 14.53
C ASP A 152 -3.82 12.35 13.47
N ASP A 153 -4.08 13.18 12.44
CA ASP A 153 -3.18 13.41 11.31
C ASP A 153 -1.75 13.73 11.77
N THR A 154 -0.86 12.77 11.56
CA THR A 154 0.52 12.82 12.02
C THR A 154 1.47 12.92 10.84
N ILE A 155 2.44 13.83 10.95
CA ILE A 155 3.49 13.99 9.93
C ILE A 155 4.57 12.93 10.17
N ILE A 156 4.80 12.09 9.16
CA ILE A 156 5.89 11.10 9.15
C ILE A 156 7.20 11.72 8.65
N SER A 157 7.15 12.44 7.53
CA SER A 157 8.30 13.18 6.99
C SER A 157 7.81 14.40 6.24
N ARG A 158 8.53 15.53 6.35
CA ARG A 158 8.20 16.78 5.67
C ARG A 158 9.46 17.54 5.24
N ARG A 159 9.61 17.80 3.94
CA ARG A 159 10.65 18.71 3.40
C ARG A 159 10.14 19.41 2.13
N SER A 160 10.97 20.24 1.50
CA SER A 160 10.59 21.01 0.30
C SER A 160 10.61 20.17 -0.99
N GLN A 161 11.38 19.09 -1.02
CA GLN A 161 11.46 18.16 -2.15
C GLN A 161 10.20 17.32 -2.28
N ASN A 162 9.97 16.80 -3.49
CA ASN A 162 8.81 15.98 -3.77
C ASN A 162 8.85 14.68 -2.94
N ARG A 163 7.79 14.46 -2.16
CA ARG A 163 7.45 13.20 -1.49
C ARG A 163 6.12 12.72 -2.02
N ASP A 164 6.04 11.47 -2.46
CA ASP A 164 4.85 10.94 -3.11
C ASP A 164 4.78 9.42 -3.06
N TRP A 165 3.63 8.87 -3.44
CA TRP A 165 3.39 7.42 -3.52
C TRP A 165 3.76 6.67 -2.24
N PRO A 166 3.18 7.06 -1.09
CA PRO A 166 3.35 6.26 0.10
C PRO A 166 2.58 4.95 -0.02
N ALA A 167 3.16 3.89 0.55
CA ALA A 167 2.49 2.62 0.79
C ALA A 167 2.80 2.18 2.22
N LEU A 168 1.89 1.42 2.83
CA LEU A 168 2.06 0.90 4.19
C LEU A 168 1.70 -0.57 4.31
N ASP A 169 2.37 -1.26 5.23
CA ASP A 169 1.92 -2.56 5.74
C ASP A 169 2.28 -2.70 7.22
N ILE A 170 1.68 -3.69 7.89
CA ILE A 170 1.67 -3.81 9.34
C ILE A 170 2.26 -5.16 9.76
N ASP A 171 3.20 -5.14 10.70
CA ASP A 171 3.77 -6.38 11.25
C ASP A 171 2.90 -7.00 12.36
N SER A 172 3.27 -8.21 12.81
CA SER A 172 2.55 -8.93 13.86
C SER A 172 2.57 -8.25 15.23
N GLN A 173 3.37 -7.18 15.40
CA GLN A 173 3.43 -6.36 16.61
C GLN A 173 2.66 -5.04 16.46
N ASN A 174 1.94 -4.85 15.35
CA ASN A 174 1.24 -3.64 14.96
C ASN A 174 2.16 -2.43 14.73
N ASN A 175 3.42 -2.65 14.39
CA ASN A 175 4.26 -1.59 13.86
C ASN A 175 3.88 -1.36 12.40
N VAL A 176 3.84 -0.08 12.00
CA VAL A 176 3.50 0.33 10.65
C VAL A 176 4.78 0.62 9.89
N HIS A 177 4.97 -0.11 8.80
CA HIS A 177 6.06 0.05 7.86
C HIS A 177 5.59 0.96 6.73
N ILE A 178 6.27 2.07 6.51
CA ILE A 178 5.87 3.08 5.53
C ILE A 178 7.01 3.27 4.53
N VAL A 179 6.70 3.14 3.25
CA VAL A 179 7.63 3.43 2.15
C VAL A 179 7.09 4.55 1.30
N TRP A 180 7.96 5.36 0.70
CA TRP A 180 7.56 6.40 -0.24
C TRP A 180 8.68 6.78 -1.19
N GLN A 181 8.32 7.45 -2.27
CA GLN A 181 9.24 8.06 -3.19
C GLN A 181 9.61 9.48 -2.72
N ASP A 182 10.90 9.81 -2.71
CA ASP A 182 11.39 11.13 -2.34
C ASP A 182 12.58 11.58 -3.22
N ASN A 183 12.62 12.86 -3.57
CA ASN A 183 13.74 13.45 -4.29
C ASN A 183 14.83 14.00 -3.36
N TYR A 184 14.62 13.97 -2.05
CA TYR A 184 15.62 14.37 -1.07
C TYR A 184 16.79 13.37 -1.02
N ASP A 185 17.99 13.90 -0.90
CA ASP A 185 19.22 13.16 -0.62
C ASP A 185 20.18 14.12 0.09
N GLU A 186 20.51 13.83 1.35
CA GLU A 186 21.36 14.68 2.19
C GLU A 186 22.74 14.93 1.55
N LEU A 187 23.28 13.93 0.85
CA LEU A 187 24.61 14.01 0.26
C LEU A 187 24.59 14.51 -1.20
N GLY A 188 23.40 14.74 -1.78
CA GLY A 188 23.24 15.21 -3.15
C GLY A 188 23.84 14.29 -4.23
N ARG A 189 24.10 13.03 -3.90
CA ARG A 189 24.67 11.98 -4.75
C ARG A 189 23.75 11.57 -5.89
N PHE A 190 22.45 11.77 -5.71
CA PHE A 190 21.43 11.33 -6.68
C PHE A 190 20.82 12.47 -7.50
N PHE A 191 21.37 13.70 -7.43
CA PHE A 191 20.98 14.83 -8.29
C PHE A 191 19.46 15.11 -8.32
N ASN A 192 18.78 15.03 -7.16
CA ASN A 192 17.33 15.15 -7.02
C ASN A 192 16.51 14.13 -7.84
N GLN A 193 17.11 13.01 -8.23
CA GLN A 193 16.36 11.87 -8.78
C GLN A 193 15.59 11.18 -7.67
N PRO A 194 14.36 10.71 -7.95
CA PRO A 194 13.55 10.06 -6.95
C PRO A 194 14.19 8.76 -6.46
N GLN A 195 14.30 8.65 -5.14
CA GLN A 195 14.78 7.52 -4.37
C GLN A 195 13.65 6.94 -3.52
N ILE A 196 13.86 5.76 -2.96
CA ILE A 196 12.88 5.15 -2.05
C ILE A 196 13.36 5.33 -0.61
N TYR A 197 12.43 5.78 0.22
CA TYR A 197 12.59 5.95 1.65
C TYR A 197 11.72 4.95 2.40
N TYR A 198 12.14 4.66 3.62
CA TYR A 198 11.47 3.76 4.54
C TYR A 198 11.46 4.37 5.94
N SER A 199 10.34 4.23 6.65
CA SER A 199 10.21 4.52 8.08
C SER A 199 9.38 3.42 8.74
N MET A 200 9.59 3.24 10.03
CA MET A 200 8.81 2.31 10.85
C MET A 200 8.35 3.05 12.09
N ILE A 201 7.05 3.00 12.35
CA ILE A 201 6.43 3.65 13.50
C ILE A 201 5.66 2.62 14.33
N GLN A 202 5.55 2.87 15.62
CA GLN A 202 4.71 2.12 16.53
C GLN A 202 3.56 3.03 16.99
N PRO A 203 2.32 2.76 16.55
CA PRO A 203 1.14 3.47 17.00
C PRO A 203 0.83 3.15 18.46
N ASP A 204 0.67 4.16 19.31
CA ASP A 204 0.13 4.04 20.67
C ASP A 204 -1.28 4.62 20.72
N ILE A 205 -2.26 3.76 20.48
CA ILE A 205 -3.68 4.11 20.48
C ILE A 205 -4.14 4.65 21.86
N GLY A 206 -3.51 4.23 22.95
CA GLY A 206 -3.90 4.68 24.30
C GLY A 206 -3.58 6.16 24.54
N SER A 207 -2.51 6.67 23.92
CA SER A 207 -2.12 8.08 23.97
C SER A 207 -2.54 8.89 22.74
N GLY A 208 -3.01 8.23 21.68
CA GLY A 208 -3.33 8.88 20.40
C GLY A 208 -2.10 9.43 19.69
N ALA A 209 -0.94 8.79 19.90
CA ALA A 209 0.35 9.23 19.37
C ALA A 209 1.10 8.07 18.69
N ILE A 210 2.22 8.40 18.05
CA ILE A 210 3.13 7.41 17.47
C ILE A 210 4.52 7.50 18.12
N VAL A 211 5.25 6.40 18.09
CA VAL A 211 6.67 6.34 18.39
C VAL A 211 7.42 5.96 17.11
N THR A 212 8.32 6.80 16.64
CA THR A 212 9.18 6.46 15.49
C THR A 212 10.26 5.48 15.93
N LEU A 213 10.23 4.27 15.36
CA LEU A 213 11.21 3.21 15.62
C LEU A 213 12.39 3.28 14.64
N PHE A 214 12.09 3.55 13.36
CA PHE A 214 13.07 3.88 12.33
C PHE A 214 12.66 5.17 11.63
N ASP A 215 13.52 6.17 11.68
CA ASP A 215 13.31 7.46 11.02
C ASP A 215 13.49 7.35 9.49
N ASP A 216 13.18 8.42 8.76
CA ASP A 216 13.18 8.45 7.30
C ASP A 216 14.52 8.05 6.65
N THR A 217 14.64 6.77 6.31
CA THR A 217 15.89 6.16 5.86
C THR A 217 15.85 5.91 4.36
N LEU A 218 16.86 6.41 3.64
CA LEU A 218 17.06 6.12 2.22
C LEU A 218 17.54 4.68 2.04
N ILE A 219 16.78 3.86 1.31
CA ILE A 219 17.08 2.42 1.14
C ILE A 219 17.67 2.08 -0.24
N THR A 220 17.71 3.04 -1.16
CA THR A 220 18.18 2.80 -2.54
C THR A 220 19.61 3.31 -2.76
N PRO A 221 20.60 2.44 -3.04
CA PRO A 221 22.00 2.84 -2.92
C PRO A 221 22.61 3.52 -4.16
N ILE A 222 21.90 3.59 -5.29
CA ILE A 222 22.49 3.86 -6.61
C ILE A 222 21.56 4.73 -7.46
N ILE A 223 22.18 5.61 -8.27
CA ILE A 223 21.57 6.52 -9.26
C ILE A 223 20.62 5.75 -10.19
N GLY A 224 19.45 6.33 -10.48
CA GLY A 224 18.42 5.76 -11.34
C GLY A 224 17.05 6.30 -10.93
N HIS A 225 16.10 6.38 -11.86
CA HIS A 225 14.75 6.84 -11.54
C HIS A 225 13.99 5.72 -10.84
N LYS A 226 13.62 5.95 -9.58
CA LYS A 226 12.86 5.00 -8.77
C LYS A 226 11.51 5.59 -8.42
N GLY A 227 10.48 4.76 -8.33
CA GLY A 227 9.17 5.28 -7.96
C GLY A 227 8.16 4.20 -7.65
N HIS A 228 6.99 4.65 -7.25
CA HIS A 228 5.82 3.80 -6.94
C HIS A 228 6.21 2.62 -6.05
N PRO A 229 6.84 2.86 -4.89
CA PRO A 229 7.20 1.76 -4.02
C PRO A 229 5.93 1.12 -3.44
N ASP A 230 6.06 -0.16 -3.14
CA ASP A 230 5.06 -0.92 -2.41
C ASP A 230 5.77 -1.77 -1.35
N VAL A 231 5.10 -2.03 -0.23
CA VAL A 231 5.65 -2.76 0.92
C VAL A 231 4.70 -3.85 1.35
N VAL A 232 5.25 -5.03 1.66
CA VAL A 232 4.52 -6.12 2.30
C VAL A 232 5.34 -6.71 3.43
N VAL A 233 4.68 -7.15 4.48
CA VAL A 233 5.25 -7.83 5.65
C VAL A 233 4.71 -9.26 5.65
N ASP A 234 5.62 -10.23 5.66
CA ASP A 234 5.22 -11.63 5.69
C ASP A 234 4.85 -12.10 7.12
N ALA A 235 4.33 -13.33 7.23
CA ALA A 235 3.93 -13.92 8.50
C ALA A 235 5.08 -14.14 9.52
N ASN A 236 6.33 -13.90 9.14
CA ASN A 236 7.50 -13.94 10.02
C ASN A 236 8.07 -12.53 10.28
N ASP A 237 7.31 -11.47 10.00
CA ASP A 237 7.70 -10.06 10.09
C ASP A 237 8.86 -9.66 9.16
N TYR A 238 9.05 -10.37 8.03
CA TYR A 238 10.01 -9.93 7.01
C TYR A 238 9.38 -8.90 6.08
N VAL A 239 9.93 -7.70 6.11
CA VAL A 239 9.57 -6.59 5.23
C VAL A 239 10.16 -6.82 3.83
N GLN A 240 9.31 -6.83 2.81
CA GLN A 240 9.67 -6.84 1.40
C GLN A 240 9.21 -5.52 0.76
N ILE A 241 10.10 -4.85 0.04
CA ILE A 241 9.81 -3.58 -0.62
C ILE A 241 10.12 -3.73 -2.10
N ALA A 242 9.14 -3.44 -2.95
CA ALA A 242 9.29 -3.39 -4.40
C ALA A 242 9.16 -1.95 -4.89
N TRP A 243 9.79 -1.62 -6.02
CA TRP A 243 9.69 -0.30 -6.65
C TRP A 243 9.98 -0.39 -8.14
N ASP A 244 9.50 0.59 -8.90
CA ASP A 244 9.90 0.78 -10.28
C ASP A 244 11.35 1.25 -10.35
N ASP A 245 12.19 0.62 -11.17
CA ASP A 245 13.55 1.09 -11.42
C ASP A 245 13.81 1.16 -12.93
N THR A 246 14.10 2.35 -13.44
CA THR A 246 14.36 2.52 -14.88
C THR A 246 15.74 2.02 -15.30
N ARG A 247 16.62 1.65 -14.36
CA ARG A 247 17.91 1.06 -14.70
C ARG A 247 17.72 -0.30 -15.34
N GLY A 248 18.38 -0.50 -16.49
CA GLY A 248 18.21 -1.72 -17.29
C GLY A 248 16.92 -1.73 -18.12
N GLY A 249 16.06 -0.71 -17.97
CA GLY A 249 15.02 -0.41 -18.93
C GLY A 249 15.65 -0.07 -20.28
N LYS A 250 15.24 -0.76 -21.34
CA LYS A 250 15.67 -0.44 -22.70
C LYS A 250 14.95 0.83 -23.13
N VAL A 251 15.60 1.99 -23.04
CA VAL A 251 15.15 3.16 -23.78
C VAL A 251 15.44 2.90 -25.25
N GLU A 252 14.40 2.65 -26.05
CA GLU A 252 14.51 2.62 -27.50
C GLU A 252 14.40 4.06 -28.02
N LEU A 253 15.51 4.59 -28.54
CA LEU A 253 15.52 5.87 -29.23
C LEU A 253 15.35 5.62 -30.73
N ALA A 254 14.16 5.92 -31.25
CA ALA A 254 13.88 5.86 -32.69
C ALA A 254 14.04 7.26 -33.31
N PHE A 255 14.95 7.39 -34.27
CA PHE A 255 15.14 8.61 -35.05
C PHE A 255 14.76 8.35 -36.50
N ILE A 256 14.11 9.33 -37.13
CA ILE A 256 13.97 9.34 -38.59
C ILE A 256 15.28 9.88 -39.14
N VAL A 257 16.06 9.01 -39.78
CA VAL A 257 17.36 9.34 -40.37
C VAL A 257 17.21 9.47 -41.87
N ASP A 258 17.73 10.55 -42.44
CA ASP A 258 17.79 10.73 -43.89
C ASP A 258 18.88 9.83 -44.50
N THR A 259 18.47 8.88 -45.35
CA THR A 259 19.37 7.96 -46.06
C THR A 259 19.72 8.45 -47.47
N SER A 260 19.28 9.63 -47.89
CA SER A 260 19.54 10.12 -49.26
C SER A 260 20.95 10.69 -49.47
N GLY A 261 21.82 10.63 -48.44
CA GLY A 261 23.23 11.00 -48.55
C GLY A 261 23.53 12.48 -48.26
N TYR A 262 22.59 13.24 -47.69
CA TYR A 262 22.82 14.64 -47.29
C TYR A 262 23.33 14.80 -45.86
N MET A 263 23.36 13.73 -45.07
CA MET A 263 23.95 13.73 -43.73
C MET A 263 25.43 13.35 -43.82
N TYR A 264 26.31 14.27 -43.45
CA TYR A 264 27.76 14.08 -43.41
C TYR A 264 28.27 14.09 -41.97
N THR A 265 28.61 15.25 -41.42
CA THR A 265 29.12 15.40 -40.04
C THR A 265 28.01 15.28 -38.99
N GLU A 266 26.76 15.47 -39.40
CA GLU A 266 25.57 15.38 -38.54
C GLU A 266 25.39 13.95 -37.97
N TRP A 267 25.95 12.93 -38.63
CA TRP A 267 26.07 11.58 -38.08
C TRP A 267 26.88 11.53 -36.78
N ALA A 268 27.96 12.31 -36.71
CA ALA A 268 28.82 12.38 -35.53
C ALA A 268 28.13 13.16 -34.39
N ASP A 269 27.32 14.17 -34.71
CA ASP A 269 26.55 14.94 -33.74
C ASP A 269 25.48 14.08 -33.07
N ILE A 270 24.75 13.26 -33.84
CA ILE A 270 23.76 12.31 -33.30
C ILE A 270 24.44 11.30 -32.36
N CYS A 271 25.58 10.73 -32.76
CA CYS A 271 26.32 9.81 -31.89
C CYS A 271 26.80 10.46 -30.60
N THR A 272 27.19 11.73 -30.66
CA THR A 272 27.63 12.51 -29.49
C THR A 272 26.48 12.78 -28.53
N VAL A 273 25.31 13.14 -29.06
CA VAL A 273 24.08 13.38 -28.29
C VAL A 273 23.55 12.08 -27.65
N ILE A 274 23.64 10.94 -28.35
CA ILE A 274 23.11 9.65 -27.87
C ILE A 274 24.05 8.94 -26.91
N TYR A 275 25.34 8.84 -27.24
CA TYR A 275 26.28 7.97 -26.51
C TYR A 275 27.18 8.71 -25.53
N GLY A 276 27.19 10.05 -25.55
CA GLY A 276 28.02 10.89 -24.68
C GLY A 276 29.50 10.85 -25.06
N GLY A 277 30.05 12.00 -25.44
CA GLY A 277 31.47 12.16 -25.78
C GLY A 277 31.79 13.59 -26.21
N ASN A 278 33.07 13.92 -26.43
CA ASN A 278 33.50 15.15 -27.10
C ASN A 278 34.35 14.74 -28.32
N PHE A 279 34.05 15.33 -29.48
CA PHE A 279 34.95 15.24 -30.64
C PHE A 279 36.08 16.26 -30.47
N ALA A 280 37.31 15.79 -30.64
CA ALA A 280 38.49 16.62 -30.88
C ALA A 280 38.70 16.79 -32.38
#